data_AF-A0A0N9HRA8-F1
#
_entry.id   AF-A0A0N9HRA8-F1
#
_cell.length_a   1.000
_cell.length_b   1.000
_cell.length_c   1.000
_cell.angle_alpha   90.00
_cell.angle_beta   90.00
_cell.angle_gamma   90.00
#
_symmetry.space_group_name_H-M   'P 1'
#
loop_
_entity.id
_entity.type
_entity.pdbx_description
1 polymer ?
#
loop_
_entity_poly.entity_id
_entity_poly.type
_entity_poly.pdbx_seq_one_letter_code
_entity_poly.pdbx_strand_id
1 'polypeptide(L)'
;MPRFPSSHTRTRPQPSSSPPLSHSALASPASHGRRCSQAPYTQLPRASSMDTVIRAELLASEAAYFRSLASEEQERQFSEAWTLTVQKTMAALDAGLLSQETARVCQVIAQRLSVVSSALAAGEVAAERSTNRAVAEAQSFLSSHSYMKSSPPLHSPSRLQHPLASPQPNELLAPYRRWFLDHFSFPYLTAADK
;
A
#
# COMPACT_ATOMS: atom_id res chain seq x y z
N MET A 1 10.44 -17.98 -52.45
CA MET A 1 11.08 -17.66 -51.15
C MET A 1 11.21 -16.14 -51.02
N PRO A 2 10.43 -15.46 -50.16
CA PRO A 2 10.57 -14.02 -49.98
C PRO A 2 11.70 -13.72 -48.99
N ARG A 3 12.57 -12.77 -49.36
CA ARG A 3 13.70 -12.30 -48.54
C ARG A 3 13.23 -11.17 -47.62
N PHE A 4 13.48 -11.31 -46.33
CA PHE A 4 13.30 -10.23 -45.33
C PHE A 4 14.46 -9.24 -45.39
N PRO A 5 14.22 -7.91 -45.33
CA PRO A 5 15.27 -6.94 -45.07
C PRO A 5 15.59 -6.88 -43.56
N SER A 6 16.88 -6.84 -43.27
CA SER A 6 17.46 -6.73 -41.93
C SER A 6 17.39 -5.29 -41.40
N SER A 7 16.54 -5.04 -40.42
CA SER A 7 16.50 -3.77 -39.69
C SER A 7 17.47 -3.80 -38.51
N HIS A 8 18.70 -3.35 -38.74
CA HIS A 8 19.61 -2.91 -37.68
C HIS A 8 19.25 -1.47 -37.31
N THR A 9 18.47 -1.28 -36.25
CA THR A 9 18.27 0.06 -35.66
C THR A 9 18.92 0.08 -34.28
N ARG A 10 20.12 0.67 -34.29
CA ARG A 10 21.04 0.89 -33.20
C ARG A 10 20.47 1.97 -32.26
N THR A 11 19.83 1.58 -31.16
CA THR A 11 19.36 2.55 -30.15
C THR A 11 20.46 2.82 -29.13
N ARG A 12 21.08 3.99 -29.28
CA ARG A 12 22.08 4.58 -28.40
C ARG A 12 21.39 5.07 -27.11
N PRO A 13 21.83 4.66 -25.91
CA PRO A 13 21.31 5.25 -24.67
C PRO A 13 21.82 6.69 -24.54
N GLN A 14 20.90 7.66 -24.45
CA GLN A 14 21.20 9.01 -24.00
C GLN A 14 21.28 9.01 -22.46
N PRO A 15 22.36 9.55 -21.87
CA PRO A 15 22.35 9.89 -20.45
C PRO A 15 21.50 11.15 -20.25
N SER A 16 20.39 11.01 -19.52
CA SER A 16 19.60 12.15 -19.07
C SER A 16 20.36 12.89 -17.97
N SER A 17 20.97 14.01 -18.35
CA SER A 17 21.53 14.99 -17.42
C SER A 17 20.41 15.58 -16.57
N SER A 18 20.37 15.22 -15.29
CA SER A 18 19.51 15.90 -14.32
C SER A 18 20.17 17.23 -13.91
N PRO A 19 19.43 18.35 -13.90
CA PRO A 19 19.97 19.63 -13.44
C PRO A 19 20.10 19.65 -11.91
N PRO A 20 21.20 20.16 -11.34
CA PRO A 20 21.29 20.46 -9.92
C PRO A 20 20.50 21.74 -9.63
N LEU A 21 19.33 21.60 -9.02
CA LEU A 21 18.61 22.71 -8.39
C LEU A 21 19.34 23.09 -7.09
N SER A 22 20.42 23.85 -7.23
CA SER A 22 21.04 24.61 -6.15
C SER A 22 20.20 25.85 -5.89
N HIS A 23 19.33 25.80 -4.89
CA HIS A 23 18.65 26.98 -4.37
C HIS A 23 19.06 27.24 -2.92
N SER A 24 19.32 28.53 -2.67
CA SER A 24 19.36 29.20 -1.37
C SER A 24 20.69 29.17 -0.62
N ALA A 25 21.66 29.89 -1.21
CA ALA A 25 22.59 30.71 -0.45
C ALA A 25 21.81 31.85 0.24
N LEU A 26 21.49 31.70 1.52
CA LEU A 26 21.22 32.83 2.40
C LEU A 26 22.53 33.21 3.08
N ALA A 27 23.17 34.23 2.54
CA ALA A 27 24.26 34.94 3.20
C ALA A 27 23.75 35.51 4.53
N SER A 28 24.26 35.00 5.65
CA SER A 28 24.08 35.63 6.96
C SER A 28 25.09 36.78 7.09
N PRO A 29 24.67 38.00 7.44
CA PRO A 29 25.58 39.11 7.63
C PRO A 29 26.46 38.89 8.86
N ALA A 30 27.76 39.11 8.67
CA ALA A 30 28.74 39.15 9.72
C ALA A 30 28.57 40.39 10.62
N SER A 31 29.12 40.27 11.83
CA SER A 31 29.44 41.31 12.82
C SER A 31 28.32 41.71 13.80
N HIS A 32 28.45 41.25 15.05
CA HIS A 32 29.02 42.08 16.12
C HIS A 32 29.32 41.21 17.36
N GLY A 33 30.54 41.33 17.86
CA GLY A 33 31.06 40.55 18.97
C GLY A 33 30.23 40.71 20.24
N ARG A 34 29.57 39.63 20.64
CA ARG A 34 29.37 39.34 22.05
C ARG A 34 30.44 38.34 22.44
N ARG A 35 31.31 38.74 23.37
CA ARG A 35 32.09 37.81 24.17
C ARG A 35 31.08 36.96 24.93
N CYS A 36 30.65 35.86 24.31
CA CYS A 36 30.02 34.76 25.02
C CYS A 36 31.05 34.30 26.05
N SER A 37 30.80 34.63 27.31
CA SER A 37 31.30 33.87 28.44
C SER A 37 31.18 32.40 28.07
N GLN A 38 32.32 31.71 27.99
CA GLN A 38 32.34 30.26 27.88
C GLN A 38 31.52 29.74 29.06
N ALA A 39 30.27 29.35 28.78
CA ALA A 39 29.52 28.52 29.70
C ALA A 39 30.44 27.34 30.00
N PRO A 40 30.66 26.99 31.28
CA PRO A 40 31.43 25.80 31.60
C PRO A 40 30.78 24.68 30.82
N TYR A 41 31.52 24.09 29.88
CA TYR A 41 31.05 22.98 29.08
C TYR A 41 30.45 21.98 30.06
N THR A 42 29.12 21.94 30.10
CA THR A 42 28.36 20.83 30.65
C THR A 42 28.94 19.65 29.90
N GLN A 43 29.81 18.90 30.57
CA GLN A 43 30.45 17.74 29.98
C GLN A 43 29.30 16.92 29.41
N LEU A 44 29.21 16.88 28.07
CA LEU A 44 28.19 16.06 27.42
C LEU A 44 28.40 14.68 28.03
N PRO A 45 27.37 14.09 28.69
CA PRO A 45 27.48 12.73 29.18
C PRO A 45 27.90 11.92 27.98
N ARG A 46 29.10 11.33 28.05
CA ARG A 46 29.63 10.44 27.02
C ARG A 46 28.55 9.37 26.89
N ALA A 47 27.74 9.47 25.83
CA ALA A 47 26.59 8.59 25.63
C ALA A 47 27.09 7.18 25.89
N SER A 48 26.50 6.51 26.87
CA SER A 48 26.98 5.19 27.24
C SER A 48 26.92 4.34 25.97
N SER A 49 27.94 3.50 25.72
CA SER A 49 27.91 2.65 24.53
C SER A 49 26.60 1.86 24.46
N MET A 50 26.03 1.52 25.62
CA MET A 50 24.73 0.87 25.76
C MET A 50 23.57 1.70 25.23
N ASP A 51 23.49 3.01 25.53
CA ASP A 51 22.45 3.89 24.99
C ASP A 51 22.41 3.85 23.47
N THR A 52 23.58 3.93 22.83
CA THR A 52 23.66 3.93 21.36
C THR A 52 23.22 2.59 20.75
N VAL A 53 23.60 1.47 21.37
CA VAL A 53 23.22 0.12 20.92
C VAL A 53 21.72 -0.09 21.06
N ILE A 54 21.16 0.16 22.25
CA ILE A 54 19.74 -0.05 22.52
C ILE A 54 18.89 0.90 21.68
N ARG A 55 19.29 2.16 21.51
CA ARG A 55 18.57 3.10 20.64
C ARG A 55 18.56 2.64 19.19
N ALA A 56 19.68 2.14 18.67
CA ALA A 56 19.74 1.60 17.32
C ALA A 56 18.86 0.35 17.15
N GLU A 57 18.85 -0.56 18.12
CA GLU A 57 18.00 -1.74 18.14
C GLU A 57 16.50 -1.38 18.17
N LEU A 58 16.10 -0.44 19.02
CA LEU A 58 14.71 0.03 19.11
C LEU A 58 14.23 0.64 17.79
N LEU A 59 15.04 1.48 17.14
CA LEU A 59 14.71 2.06 15.84
C LEU A 59 14.67 1.01 14.73
N ALA A 60 15.58 0.03 14.75
CA ALA A 60 15.58 -1.08 13.82
C ALA A 60 14.32 -1.95 13.99
N SER A 61 13.87 -2.18 15.23
CA SER A 61 12.62 -2.87 15.52
C SER A 61 11.39 -2.08 15.07
N GLU A 62 11.36 -0.75 15.24
CA GLU A 62 10.28 0.11 14.70
C GLU A 62 10.20 -0.03 13.17
N ALA A 63 11.34 0.02 12.47
CA ALA A 63 11.36 -0.20 11.03
C ALA A 63 10.95 -1.63 10.62
N ALA A 64 11.35 -2.64 11.42
CA ALA A 64 10.97 -4.02 11.18
C ALA A 64 9.46 -4.25 11.32
N TYR A 65 8.81 -3.62 12.30
CA TYR A 65 7.36 -3.65 12.47
C TYR A 65 6.62 -3.17 11.22
N PHE A 66 7.02 -2.02 10.67
CA PHE A 66 6.35 -1.50 9.48
C PHE A 66 6.53 -2.39 8.25
N ARG A 67 7.66 -3.10 8.15
CA ARG A 67 7.86 -4.11 7.09
C ARG A 67 7.00 -5.33 7.32
N SER A 68 6.84 -5.79 8.57
CA SER A 68 6.05 -6.98 8.86
C SER A 68 4.57 -6.81 8.57
N LEU A 69 4.04 -5.57 8.54
CA LEU A 69 2.66 -5.31 8.11
C LEU A 69 2.35 -5.77 6.67
N ALA A 70 3.37 -6.04 5.84
CA ALA A 70 3.20 -6.54 4.48
C ALA A 70 3.27 -8.07 4.35
N SER A 71 3.64 -8.81 5.40
CA SER A 71 3.88 -10.26 5.33
C SER A 71 3.70 -10.96 6.69
N GLU A 72 2.81 -11.95 6.76
CA GLU A 72 2.56 -12.75 7.96
C GLU A 72 3.81 -13.48 8.49
N GLU A 73 4.70 -13.93 7.60
CA GLU A 73 5.95 -14.58 8.01
C GLU A 73 6.86 -13.60 8.76
N GLN A 74 6.94 -12.36 8.28
CA GLN A 74 7.72 -11.30 8.91
C GLN A 74 7.10 -10.85 10.24
N GLU A 75 5.78 -10.98 10.41
CA GLU A 75 5.09 -10.65 11.67
C GLU A 75 5.54 -11.55 12.81
N ARG A 76 5.63 -12.87 12.57
CA ARG A 76 6.13 -13.82 13.58
C ARG A 76 7.57 -13.51 13.97
N GLN A 77 8.44 -13.34 12.98
CA GLN A 77 9.85 -13.00 13.21
C GLN A 77 10.00 -11.67 13.97
N PHE A 78 9.19 -10.67 13.62
CA PHE A 78 9.15 -9.40 14.33
C PHE A 78 8.74 -9.58 15.79
N SER A 79 7.67 -10.34 16.08
CA SER A 79 7.15 -10.50 17.44
C SER A 79 8.17 -11.09 18.42
N GLU A 80 8.93 -12.09 17.95
CA GLU A 80 10.01 -12.72 18.73
C GLU A 80 11.15 -11.73 18.96
N ALA A 81 11.62 -11.08 17.89
CA ALA A 81 12.71 -10.12 17.96
C ALA A 81 12.35 -8.91 18.86
N TRP A 82 11.12 -8.39 18.75
CA TRP A 82 10.63 -7.29 19.55
C TRP A 82 10.59 -7.64 21.04
N THR A 83 10.11 -8.84 21.37
CA THR A 83 10.07 -9.33 22.75
C THR A 83 11.47 -9.35 23.36
N LEU A 84 12.45 -9.86 22.61
CA LEU A 84 13.86 -9.87 23.05
C LEU A 84 14.43 -8.46 23.22
N THR A 85 14.20 -7.56 22.27
CA THR A 85 14.65 -6.16 22.36
C THR A 85 14.07 -5.45 23.58
N VAL A 86 12.77 -5.63 23.86
CA VAL A 86 12.11 -5.03 25.03
C VAL A 86 12.67 -5.62 26.32
N GLN A 87 12.82 -6.94 26.43
CA GLN A 87 13.41 -7.58 27.61
C GLN A 87 14.83 -7.06 27.89
N LYS A 88 15.66 -6.99 26.85
CA LYS A 88 17.03 -6.45 26.95
C LYS A 88 17.03 -4.98 27.38
N THR A 89 16.11 -4.17 26.83
CA THR A 89 15.98 -2.75 27.18
C THR A 89 15.56 -2.58 28.64
N MET A 90 14.60 -3.37 29.12
CA MET A 90 14.16 -3.35 30.53
C MET A 90 15.28 -3.78 31.47
N ALA A 91 16.01 -4.85 31.14
CA ALA A 91 17.16 -5.29 31.93
C ALA A 91 18.26 -4.20 32.02
N ALA A 92 18.53 -3.49 30.92
CA ALA A 92 19.49 -2.39 30.91
C ALA A 92 18.98 -1.17 31.68
N LEU A 93 17.67 -0.91 31.67
CA LEU A 93 17.03 0.14 32.46
C LEU A 93 17.14 -0.15 33.97
N ASP A 94 16.80 -1.37 34.38
CA ASP A 94 16.84 -1.81 35.79
C ASP A 94 18.28 -1.79 36.35
N ALA A 95 19.26 -2.09 35.50
CA ALA A 95 20.68 -1.98 35.84
C ALA A 95 21.22 -0.54 35.86
N GLY A 96 20.38 0.47 35.55
CA GLY A 96 20.80 1.87 35.49
C GLY A 96 21.79 2.18 34.36
N LEU A 97 21.85 1.34 33.33
CA LEU A 97 22.78 1.47 32.20
C LEU A 97 22.24 2.38 31.09
N LEU A 98 20.97 2.75 31.15
CA LEU A 98 20.31 3.59 30.16
C LEU A 98 20.08 5.01 30.68
N SER A 99 20.30 5.97 29.80
CA SER A 99 19.91 7.36 30.02
C SER A 99 18.39 7.51 30.00
N GLN A 100 17.90 8.56 30.67
CA GLN A 100 16.49 8.92 30.65
C GLN A 100 15.99 9.23 29.22
N GLU A 101 16.85 9.74 28.35
CA GLU A 101 16.50 10.02 26.96
C GLU A 101 16.19 8.73 26.19
N THR A 102 17.05 7.70 26.30
CA THR A 102 16.83 6.40 25.65
C THR A 102 15.58 5.72 26.19
N ALA A 103 15.32 5.80 27.50
CA ALA A 103 14.08 5.29 28.10
C ALA A 103 12.82 5.95 27.50
N ARG A 104 12.85 7.27 27.30
CA ARG A 104 11.76 8.00 26.63
C ARG A 104 11.59 7.57 25.17
N VAL A 105 12.68 7.33 24.45
CA VAL A 105 12.63 6.81 23.07
C VAL A 105 11.92 5.45 23.03
N CYS A 106 12.28 4.53 23.94
CA CYS A 106 11.60 3.24 24.06
C CYS A 106 10.10 3.41 24.30
N GLN A 107 9.71 4.29 25.24
CA GLN A 107 8.30 4.56 25.53
C GLN A 107 7.54 5.10 24.30
N VAL A 108 8.12 6.07 23.58
CA VAL A 108 7.49 6.67 22.40
C VAL A 108 7.30 5.64 21.29
N ILE A 109 8.31 4.80 21.04
CA ILE A 109 8.22 3.74 20.02
C ILE A 109 7.13 2.74 20.42
N ALA A 110 7.14 2.24 21.65
CA ALA A 110 6.11 1.31 22.13
C ALA A 110 4.69 1.88 22.01
N GLN A 111 4.49 3.16 22.33
CA GLN A 111 3.21 3.84 22.15
C GLN A 111 2.79 3.92 20.68
N ARG A 112 3.71 4.28 19.77
CA ARG A 112 3.42 4.32 18.33
C ARG A 112 3.00 2.95 17.80
N LEU A 113 3.76 1.91 18.13
CA LEU A 113 3.42 0.54 17.73
C LEU A 113 2.04 0.14 18.28
N SER A 114 1.76 0.47 19.55
CA SER A 114 0.44 0.22 20.15
C SER A 114 -0.70 0.92 19.42
N VAL A 115 -0.51 2.19 19.05
CA VAL A 115 -1.53 2.97 18.32
C VAL A 115 -1.79 2.36 16.95
N VAL A 116 -0.74 2.05 16.20
CA VAL A 116 -0.87 1.45 14.86
C VAL A 116 -1.53 0.07 14.95
N SER A 117 -1.07 -0.80 15.85
CA SER A 117 -1.68 -2.13 16.04
C SER A 117 -3.16 -2.05 16.44
N SER A 118 -3.52 -1.12 17.32
CA SER A 118 -4.92 -0.92 17.73
C SER A 118 -5.79 -0.43 16.58
N ALA A 119 -5.27 0.48 15.75
CA ALA A 119 -5.98 0.98 14.58
C ALA A 119 -6.19 -0.12 13.52
N LEU A 120 -5.18 -0.96 13.29
CA LEU A 120 -5.28 -2.10 12.38
C LEU A 120 -6.33 -3.11 12.86
N ALA A 121 -6.29 -3.49 14.14
CA ALA A 121 -7.28 -4.39 14.73
C ALA A 121 -8.71 -3.82 14.63
N ALA A 122 -8.90 -2.51 14.86
CA ALA A 122 -10.20 -1.87 14.70
C ALA A 122 -10.68 -1.90 13.23
N GLY A 123 -9.76 -1.72 12.28
CA GLY A 123 -10.03 -1.81 10.85
C GLY A 123 -10.46 -3.22 10.43
N GLU A 124 -9.77 -4.25 10.92
CA GLU A 124 -10.10 -5.66 10.69
C GLU A 124 -11.51 -5.99 11.16
N VAL A 125 -11.86 -5.60 12.40
CA VAL A 125 -13.21 -5.79 12.96
C VAL A 125 -14.28 -5.06 12.14
N ALA A 126 -13.98 -3.86 11.64
CA ALA A 126 -14.91 -3.10 10.81
C ALA A 126 -15.12 -3.77 9.43
N ALA A 127 -14.04 -4.27 8.82
CA ALA A 127 -14.09 -5.00 7.56
C ALA A 127 -14.90 -6.29 7.70
N GLU A 128 -14.65 -7.08 8.75
CA GLU A 128 -15.39 -8.31 9.05
C GLU A 128 -16.89 -8.05 9.24
N ARG A 129 -17.27 -7.00 9.98
CA ARG A 129 -18.68 -6.62 10.14
C ARG A 129 -19.32 -6.25 8.81
N SER A 130 -18.62 -5.51 7.96
CA SER A 130 -19.11 -5.10 6.65
C SER A 130 -19.29 -6.30 5.71
N THR A 131 -18.35 -7.24 5.69
CA THR A 131 -18.44 -8.44 4.86
C THR A 131 -19.57 -9.35 5.34
N ASN A 132 -19.70 -9.57 6.65
CA ASN A 132 -20.79 -10.36 7.23
C ASN A 132 -22.17 -9.77 6.89
N ARG A 133 -22.30 -8.43 6.93
CA ARG A 133 -23.52 -7.74 6.51
C ARG A 133 -23.82 -7.96 5.02
N ALA A 134 -22.83 -7.80 4.16
CA ALA A 134 -23.00 -8.00 2.71
C ALA A 134 -23.40 -9.46 2.39
N VAL A 135 -22.81 -10.43 3.08
CA VAL A 135 -23.17 -11.85 2.97
C VAL A 135 -24.62 -12.08 3.40
N ALA A 136 -25.05 -11.52 4.52
CA ALA A 136 -26.43 -11.64 5.01
C ALA A 136 -27.44 -11.01 4.04
N GLU A 137 -27.14 -9.83 3.49
CA GLU A 137 -27.98 -9.16 2.49
C GLU A 137 -28.08 -9.98 1.20
N ALA A 138 -26.96 -10.53 0.72
CA ALA A 138 -26.94 -11.40 -0.46
C ALA A 138 -27.75 -12.69 -0.24
N GLN A 139 -27.63 -13.33 0.92
CA GLN A 139 -28.41 -14.51 1.27
C GLN A 139 -29.91 -14.20 1.36
N SER A 140 -30.27 -13.07 1.96
CA SER A 140 -31.66 -12.60 2.01
C SER A 140 -32.23 -12.34 0.62
N PHE A 141 -31.46 -11.73 -0.27
CA PHE A 141 -31.85 -11.48 -1.66
C PHE A 141 -32.05 -12.77 -2.46
N LEU A 142 -31.11 -13.72 -2.36
CA LEU A 142 -31.21 -15.02 -3.03
C LEU A 142 -32.41 -15.82 -2.51
N SER A 143 -32.66 -15.77 -1.20
CA SER A 143 -33.81 -16.44 -0.58
C SER A 143 -35.13 -15.85 -1.08
N SER A 144 -35.27 -14.52 -1.15
CA SER A 144 -36.49 -13.87 -1.63
C SER A 144 -36.76 -14.12 -3.12
N HIS A 145 -35.71 -14.21 -3.95
CA HIS A 145 -35.84 -14.51 -5.38
C HIS A 145 -36.11 -15.98 -5.69
N SER A 146 -35.71 -16.92 -4.81
CA SER A 146 -36.06 -18.34 -4.96
C SER A 146 -37.57 -18.56 -4.87
N TYR A 147 -38.31 -17.74 -4.11
CA TYR A 147 -39.77 -17.82 -4.02
C TYR A 147 -40.48 -17.27 -5.26
N MET A 148 -39.83 -16.41 -6.05
CA MET A 148 -40.39 -15.85 -7.29
C MET A 148 -40.27 -16.81 -8.49
N LYS A 149 -39.57 -17.94 -8.34
CA LYS A 149 -39.41 -18.97 -9.40
C LYS A 149 -40.46 -20.09 -9.35
N SER A 150 -41.54 -19.96 -8.58
CA SER A 150 -42.75 -20.74 -8.84
C SER A 150 -43.48 -20.14 -10.04
N SER A 151 -42.94 -20.32 -11.25
CA SER A 151 -43.78 -20.13 -12.42
C SER A 151 -44.92 -21.15 -12.33
N PRO A 152 -46.19 -20.79 -12.57
CA PRO A 152 -47.24 -21.78 -12.71
C PRO A 152 -46.79 -22.81 -13.77
N PRO A 153 -47.16 -24.10 -13.64
CA PRO A 153 -46.79 -25.11 -14.62
C PRO A 153 -47.29 -24.64 -15.99
N LEU A 154 -46.35 -24.28 -16.87
CA LEU A 154 -46.66 -23.97 -18.26
C LEU A 154 -47.24 -25.24 -18.88
N HIS A 155 -48.56 -25.25 -19.06
CA HIS A 155 -49.21 -26.17 -19.98
C HIS A 155 -48.52 -26.04 -21.33
N SER A 156 -47.91 -27.13 -21.79
CA SER A 156 -47.34 -27.23 -23.14
C SER A 156 -48.41 -26.87 -24.18
N PRO A 157 -48.25 -25.80 -24.96
CA PRO A 157 -48.94 -25.73 -26.23
C PRO A 157 -48.14 -26.56 -27.22
N SER A 158 -48.82 -27.57 -27.74
CA SER A 158 -48.44 -28.30 -28.93
C SER A 158 -48.02 -27.33 -30.05
N ARG A 159 -47.02 -27.77 -30.82
CA ARG A 159 -46.48 -27.25 -32.09
C ARG A 159 -47.38 -26.25 -32.83
N LEU A 160 -46.77 -25.19 -33.37
CA LEU A 160 -46.65 -24.93 -34.82
C LEU A 160 -45.85 -23.63 -35.11
N GLN A 161 -44.75 -23.81 -35.83
CA GLN A 161 -44.19 -23.01 -36.93
C GLN A 161 -44.11 -21.45 -36.92
N HIS A 162 -42.88 -21.01 -37.21
CA HIS A 162 -42.39 -19.80 -37.90
C HIS A 162 -41.80 -18.60 -37.11
N PRO A 163 -40.60 -18.11 -37.50
CA PRO A 163 -39.91 -16.98 -36.88
C PRO A 163 -40.19 -15.67 -37.61
N LEU A 164 -40.68 -14.66 -36.88
CA LEU A 164 -40.68 -13.27 -37.32
C LEU A 164 -39.98 -12.44 -36.25
N ALA A 165 -38.73 -12.09 -36.55
CA ALA A 165 -37.93 -11.20 -35.74
C ALA A 165 -38.55 -9.79 -35.79
N SER A 166 -39.04 -9.31 -34.66
CA SER A 166 -39.41 -7.90 -34.49
C SER A 166 -38.13 -7.05 -34.47
N PRO A 167 -38.05 -5.93 -35.22
CA PRO A 167 -36.92 -5.02 -35.11
C PRO A 167 -36.99 -4.31 -33.75
N GLN A 168 -35.99 -4.52 -32.90
CA GLN A 168 -35.87 -3.80 -31.63
C GLN A 168 -35.43 -2.35 -31.87
N PRO A 169 -35.96 -1.36 -31.14
CA PRO A 169 -35.68 0.08 -31.33
C PRO A 169 -34.28 0.53 -30.86
N ASN A 170 -33.35 -0.39 -30.61
CA ASN A 170 -32.00 -0.10 -30.12
C ASN A 170 -30.92 -0.08 -31.23
N GLU A 171 -31.29 -0.23 -32.51
CA GLU A 171 -30.31 -0.22 -33.61
C GLU A 171 -29.71 1.16 -33.91
N LEU A 172 -30.30 2.26 -33.43
CA LEU A 172 -29.77 3.61 -33.67
C LEU A 172 -28.50 3.96 -32.87
N LEU A 173 -28.17 3.19 -31.83
CA LEU A 173 -26.93 3.35 -31.04
C LEU A 173 -25.85 2.30 -31.40
N ALA A 174 -26.11 1.46 -32.40
CA ALA A 174 -25.33 0.27 -32.70
C ALA A 174 -24.16 0.37 -33.71
N PRO A 175 -23.92 1.45 -34.50
CA PRO A 175 -22.78 1.44 -35.42
C PRO A 175 -21.43 1.34 -34.69
N TYR A 176 -21.23 2.19 -33.68
CA TYR A 176 -19.99 2.22 -32.92
C TYR A 176 -19.82 1.02 -31.99
N ARG A 177 -20.92 0.52 -31.41
CA ARG A 177 -20.87 -0.64 -30.52
C ARG A 177 -20.47 -1.91 -31.27
N ARG A 178 -20.97 -2.10 -32.50
CA ARG A 178 -20.66 -3.27 -33.31
C ARG A 178 -19.24 -3.21 -33.84
N TRP A 179 -18.81 -2.04 -34.33
CA TRP A 179 -17.41 -1.82 -34.70
C TRP A 179 -16.46 -2.08 -33.53
N PHE A 180 -16.77 -1.56 -32.34
CA PHE A 180 -15.92 -1.76 -31.15
C PHE A 180 -15.82 -3.23 -30.74
N LEU A 181 -16.91 -3.98 -30.75
CA LEU A 181 -16.89 -5.41 -30.43
C LEU A 181 -16.11 -6.23 -31.46
N ASP A 182 -16.21 -5.88 -32.74
CA ASP A 182 -15.46 -6.56 -33.82
C ASP A 182 -13.96 -6.23 -33.79
N HIS A 183 -13.55 -5.08 -33.25
CA HIS A 183 -12.15 -4.61 -33.23
C HIS A 183 -11.52 -4.65 -31.84
N PHE A 184 -12.23 -5.16 -30.82
CA PHE A 184 -11.78 -5.18 -29.43
C PHE A 184 -10.51 -6.02 -29.21
N SER A 185 -10.29 -7.02 -30.06
CA SER A 185 -9.11 -7.90 -30.00
C SER A 185 -7.82 -7.26 -30.52
N PHE A 186 -7.89 -6.08 -31.16
CA PHE A 186 -6.72 -5.36 -31.70
C PHE A 186 -6.79 -3.85 -31.34
N PRO A 187 -6.52 -3.47 -30.08
CA PRO A 187 -6.70 -2.11 -29.59
C PRO A 187 -5.69 -1.08 -30.10
N TYR A 188 -4.78 -1.47 -31.00
CA TYR A 188 -3.78 -0.58 -31.59
C TYR A 188 -3.98 -0.47 -33.10
N LEU A 189 -3.99 0.77 -33.59
CA LEU A 189 -4.05 1.12 -35.02
C LEU A 189 -3.03 0.30 -35.81
N THR A 190 -3.51 -0.68 -36.56
CA THR A 190 -2.68 -1.38 -37.54
C THR A 190 -2.52 -0.50 -38.77
N ALA A 191 -1.43 -0.66 -39.51
CA ALA A 191 -1.08 0.18 -40.67
C ALA A 191 -2.08 0.13 -41.84
N ALA A 192 -3.20 -0.60 -41.72
CA ALA A 192 -4.27 -0.70 -42.70
C ALA A 192 -5.32 0.43 -42.60
N ASP A 193 -5.31 1.23 -41.52
CA ASP A 193 -6.21 2.40 -41.33
C ASP A 193 -5.61 3.72 -41.87
N LYS A 194 -4.76 3.66 -42.92
CA LYS A 194 -4.20 4.83 -43.62
C LYS A 194 -4.55 4.85 -45.09
#